data_AF-A0A7J3TXV8-F1
#
_entry.id   AF-A0A7J3TXV8-F1
#
_cell.length_a   1.000
_cell.length_b   1.000
_cell.length_c   1.000
_cell.angle_alpha   90.00
_cell.angle_beta   90.00
_cell.angle_gamma   90.00
#
_symmetry.space_group_name_H-M   'P 1'
#
loop_
_entity.id
_entity.type
_entity.pdbx_description
1 polymer ?
#
loop_
_entity_poly.entity_id
_entity_poly.type
_entity_poly.pdbx_seq_one_letter_code
_entity_poly.pdbx_strand_id
1 'polypeptide(L)'
;MEKGRSKRLEAEAGECLLIGGPAQLKILEGRVEALGVKLSRGERVVVRVFRAIPIRVIEKSLLEVEHGVNGFVERVDEPYPAEWIKVVDKVSEVKGTVLVIGAVDVGKSTLCTLIANSLLS
;
A
#
# COMPACT_ATOMS: atom_id res chain seq x y z
N MET A 1 -2.21 25.53 -13.16
CA MET A 1 -2.56 24.30 -12.42
C MET A 1 -2.59 23.16 -13.41
N GLU A 2 -1.57 22.33 -13.42
CA GLU A 2 -1.55 21.13 -14.26
C GLU A 2 -2.59 20.14 -13.73
N LYS A 3 -3.52 19.72 -14.59
CA LYS A 3 -4.55 18.74 -14.25
C LYS A 3 -3.86 17.39 -13.98
N GLY A 4 -4.19 16.77 -12.84
CA GLY A 4 -3.71 15.41 -12.52
C GLY A 4 -4.05 14.45 -13.65
N ARG A 5 -3.12 13.53 -13.96
CA ARG A 5 -3.36 12.49 -14.98
C ARG A 5 -4.15 11.38 -14.30
N SER A 6 -5.40 11.18 -14.73
CA SER A 6 -6.19 10.01 -14.38
C SER A 6 -5.88 8.89 -15.37
N LYS A 7 -5.54 7.70 -14.87
CA LYS A 7 -5.21 6.53 -15.68
C LYS A 7 -5.91 5.31 -15.11
N ARG A 8 -6.54 4.52 -15.99
CA ARG A 8 -7.02 3.18 -15.66
C ARG A 8 -5.91 2.17 -15.88
N LEU A 9 -5.79 1.24 -14.93
CA LEU A 9 -4.78 0.19 -14.91
C LEU A 9 -5.49 -1.14 -14.65
N GLU A 10 -5.31 -2.08 -15.55
CA GLU A 10 -5.59 -3.48 -15.29
C GLU A 10 -4.37 -4.10 -14.59
N ALA A 11 -4.64 -4.90 -13.57
CA ALA A 11 -3.62 -5.62 -12.85
C ALA A 11 -4.07 -7.05 -12.52
N GLU A 12 -3.19 -8.00 -12.75
CA GLU A 12 -3.45 -9.42 -12.52
C GLU A 12 -3.17 -9.80 -11.06
N ALA A 13 -3.79 -10.90 -10.60
CA ALA A 13 -3.57 -11.40 -9.26
C ALA A 13 -2.08 -11.71 -9.01
N GLY A 14 -1.56 -11.27 -7.86
CA GLY A 14 -0.16 -11.41 -7.48
C GLY A 14 0.73 -10.23 -7.90
N GLU A 15 0.30 -9.38 -8.84
CA GLU A 15 1.05 -8.19 -9.20
C GLU A 15 1.13 -7.21 -8.03
N CYS A 16 2.28 -6.52 -7.91
CA CYS A 16 2.50 -5.52 -6.89
C CYS A 16 2.77 -4.15 -7.51
N LEU A 17 2.20 -3.12 -6.89
CA LEU A 17 2.33 -1.73 -7.33
C LEU A 17 2.86 -0.88 -6.19
N LEU A 18 3.63 0.14 -6.51
CA LEU A 18 3.99 1.22 -5.61
C LEU A 18 3.36 2.52 -6.11
N ILE A 19 2.51 3.14 -5.29
CA ILE A 19 1.83 4.38 -5.62
C ILE A 19 2.43 5.52 -4.81
N GLY A 20 3.08 6.47 -5.46
CA GLY A 20 3.68 7.66 -4.86
C GLY A 20 2.75 8.87 -4.92
N GLY A 21 2.66 9.60 -3.80
CA GLY A 21 1.76 10.74 -3.66
C GLY A 21 2.35 12.09 -4.05
N PRO A 22 1.50 13.10 -4.33
CA PRO A 22 0.05 13.11 -4.09
C PRO A 22 -0.71 12.27 -5.12
N ALA A 23 -1.49 11.29 -4.65
CA ALA A 23 -2.26 10.39 -5.51
C ALA A 23 -3.50 9.84 -4.81
N GLN A 24 -4.45 9.37 -5.61
CA GLN A 24 -5.61 8.60 -5.17
C GLN A 24 -5.73 7.35 -6.04
N LEU A 25 -5.82 6.20 -5.40
CA LEU A 25 -6.20 4.93 -6.02
C LEU A 25 -7.68 4.66 -5.70
N LYS A 26 -8.47 4.31 -6.71
CA LYS A 26 -9.84 3.83 -6.56
C LYS A 26 -9.96 2.44 -7.15
N ILE A 27 -10.61 1.53 -6.44
CA ILE A 27 -10.85 0.17 -6.91
C ILE A 27 -12.17 0.20 -7.69
N LEU A 28 -12.10 0.04 -9.00
CA LEU A 28 -13.29 -0.02 -9.86
C LEU A 28 -13.89 -1.42 -9.88
N GLU A 29 -13.03 -2.44 -9.92
CA GLU A 29 -13.36 -3.86 -9.89
C GLU A 29 -12.21 -4.66 -9.24
N GLY A 30 -12.51 -5.85 -8.71
CA GLY A 30 -11.55 -6.74 -8.08
C GLY A 30 -11.27 -6.43 -6.61
N ARG A 31 -10.12 -6.92 -6.12
CA ARG A 31 -9.69 -6.83 -4.72
C ARG A 31 -8.17 -6.66 -4.64
N VAL A 32 -7.74 -5.73 -3.79
CA VAL A 32 -6.33 -5.43 -3.51
C VAL A 32 -6.08 -5.39 -2.01
N GLU A 33 -4.81 -5.41 -1.61
CA GLU A 33 -4.34 -5.21 -0.24
C GLU A 33 -3.38 -4.03 -0.20
N ALA A 34 -3.54 -3.17 0.81
CA ALA A 34 -2.68 -2.03 1.06
C ALA A 34 -2.30 -1.98 2.55
N LEU A 35 -1.04 -2.31 2.85
CA LEU A 35 -0.48 -2.32 4.21
C LEU A 35 -1.38 -3.04 5.24
N GLY A 36 -1.77 -4.27 4.93
CA GLY A 36 -2.60 -5.14 5.77
C GLY A 36 -4.10 -4.97 5.58
N VAL A 37 -4.56 -3.94 4.87
CA VAL A 37 -5.99 -3.67 4.65
C VAL A 37 -6.43 -4.19 3.30
N LYS A 38 -7.44 -5.07 3.28
CA LYS A 38 -8.08 -5.53 2.04
C LYS A 38 -9.11 -4.50 1.57
N LEU A 39 -9.06 -4.14 0.30
CA LEU A 39 -9.90 -3.13 -0.33
C LEU A 39 -10.57 -3.72 -1.57
N SER A 40 -11.80 -3.31 -1.81
CA SER A 40 -12.69 -3.81 -2.84
C SER A 40 -13.40 -2.67 -3.57
N ARG A 41 -14.26 -3.03 -4.53
CA ARG A 41 -14.96 -2.08 -5.40
C ARG A 41 -15.61 -0.93 -4.62
N GLY A 42 -15.30 0.30 -5.05
CA GLY A 42 -15.83 1.54 -4.48
C GLY A 42 -14.95 2.14 -3.38
N GLU A 43 -14.03 1.37 -2.81
CA GLU A 43 -13.06 1.85 -1.82
C GLU A 43 -11.89 2.58 -2.50
N ARG A 44 -11.13 3.32 -1.69
CA ARG A 44 -10.03 4.17 -2.17
C ARG A 44 -8.88 4.27 -1.18
N VAL A 45 -7.70 4.51 -1.72
CA VAL A 45 -6.49 4.86 -0.98
C VAL A 45 -6.06 6.26 -1.37
N VAL A 46 -5.75 7.11 -0.38
CA VAL A 46 -5.17 8.44 -0.60
C VAL A 46 -3.71 8.42 -0.19
N VAL A 47 -2.81 8.70 -1.14
CA VAL A 47 -1.38 8.81 -0.91
C VAL A 47 -1.01 10.29 -0.81
N ARG A 48 -0.53 10.71 0.36
CA ARG A 48 -0.10 12.09 0.60
C ARG A 48 1.26 12.37 -0.06
N VAL A 49 1.60 13.65 -0.22
CA VAL A 49 2.92 14.10 -0.70
C VAL A 49 4.02 13.47 0.16
N PHE A 50 5.14 13.08 -0.48
CA PHE A 50 6.29 12.42 0.16
C PHE A 50 5.97 11.08 0.86
N ARG A 51 4.90 10.41 0.43
CA ARG A 51 4.57 9.05 0.84
C ARG A 51 4.41 8.17 -0.38
N ALA A 52 4.70 6.89 -0.20
CA ALA A 52 4.35 5.84 -1.13
C ALA A 52 3.58 4.75 -0.39
N ILE A 53 2.54 4.20 -1.03
CA ILE A 53 1.78 3.08 -0.49
C ILE A 53 1.94 1.90 -1.43
N PRO A 54 2.44 0.76 -0.94
CA PRO A 54 2.49 -0.45 -1.72
C PRO A 54 1.11 -1.12 -1.76
N ILE A 55 0.80 -1.69 -2.91
CA ILE A 55 -0.47 -2.36 -3.21
C ILE A 55 -0.17 -3.75 -3.74
N ARG A 56 -0.75 -4.78 -3.12
CA ARG A 56 -0.73 -6.15 -3.66
C ARG A 56 -2.09 -6.46 -4.27
N VAL A 57 -2.11 -6.95 -5.50
CA VAL A 57 -3.35 -7.35 -6.17
C VAL A 57 -3.73 -8.76 -5.73
N ILE A 58 -4.90 -8.91 -5.08
CA ILE A 58 -5.39 -10.21 -4.57
C ILE A 58 -6.14 -10.96 -5.67
N GLU A 59 -7.01 -10.24 -6.39
CA GLU A 59 -7.82 -10.73 -7.50
C GLU A 59 -7.62 -9.80 -8.69
N LYS A 60 -7.76 -10.30 -9.93
CA LYS A 60 -7.67 -9.44 -11.12
C LYS A 60 -8.53 -8.19 -10.92
N SER A 61 -7.90 -7.03 -11.07
CA SER A 61 -8.48 -5.76 -10.65
C SER A 61 -8.39 -4.71 -11.74
N LEU A 62 -9.45 -3.89 -11.84
CA LEU A 62 -9.45 -2.65 -12.60
C LEU A 62 -9.32 -1.50 -11.61
N LEU A 63 -8.23 -0.76 -11.74
CA LEU A 63 -7.84 0.31 -10.85
C LEU A 63 -7.89 1.65 -11.58
N GLU A 64 -8.35 2.69 -10.90
CA GLU A 64 -8.25 4.07 -11.38
C GLU A 64 -7.29 4.82 -10.47
N VAL A 65 -6.22 5.35 -11.06
CA VAL A 65 -5.24 6.16 -10.32
C VAL A 65 -5.22 7.57 -10.86
N GLU A 66 -5.41 8.52 -9.96
CA GLU A 66 -5.21 9.94 -10.20
C GLU A 66 -4.00 10.38 -9.41
N HIS A 67 -3.04 11.03 -10.07
CA HIS A 67 -1.87 11.57 -9.36
C HIS A 67 -1.56 13.01 -9.78
N GLY A 68 -1.06 13.78 -8.82
CA GLY A 68 -0.60 15.14 -9.02
C GLY A 68 0.87 15.19 -9.47
N VAL A 69 1.43 16.40 -9.39
CA VAL A 69 2.85 16.65 -9.70
C VAL A 69 3.74 15.78 -8.82
N ASN A 70 4.70 15.09 -9.42
CA ASN A 70 5.63 14.12 -8.79
C ASN A 70 4.98 12.85 -8.21
N GLY A 71 3.66 12.67 -8.34
CA GLY A 71 3.04 11.38 -8.06
C GLY A 71 3.37 10.36 -9.14
N PHE A 72 3.38 9.07 -8.78
CA PHE A 72 3.76 8.00 -9.69
C PHE A 72 3.01 6.70 -9.39
N VAL A 73 3.03 5.80 -10.38
CA VAL A 73 2.61 4.40 -10.24
C VAL A 73 3.67 3.54 -10.88
N GLU A 74 4.24 2.63 -10.10
CA GLU A 74 5.30 1.72 -10.53
C GLU A 74 4.89 0.28 -10.25
N ARG A 75 5.26 -0.64 -11.15
CA ARG A 75 5.14 -2.09 -10.92
C ARG A 75 6.42 -2.56 -10.23
N VAL A 76 6.28 -3.25 -9.11
CA VAL A 76 7.40 -3.74 -8.30
C VAL A 76 7.24 -5.24 -8.09
N ASP A 77 8.35 -5.95 -7.84
CA ASP A 77 8.32 -7.40 -7.62
C ASP A 77 7.64 -7.76 -6.29
N GLU A 78 7.95 -7.00 -5.24
CA GLU A 78 7.39 -7.18 -3.90
C GLU A 78 6.93 -5.83 -3.30
N PRO A 79 5.84 -5.80 -2.51
CA PRO A 79 5.31 -4.57 -1.93
C PRO A 79 6.17 -4.03 -0.79
N TYR A 80 6.95 -4.89 -0.15
CA TYR A 80 7.88 -4.63 0.95
C TYR A 80 8.63 -5.94 1.27
N PRO A 81 9.74 -5.91 2.03
CA PRO A 81 10.52 -7.11 2.33
C PRO A 81 9.69 -8.22 2.99
N ALA A 82 9.83 -9.46 2.51
CA ALA A 82 9.11 -10.61 3.05
C ALA A 82 9.33 -10.84 4.56
N GLU A 83 10.47 -10.40 5.10
CA GLU A 83 10.78 -10.41 6.53
C GLU A 83 9.76 -9.64 7.36
N TRP A 84 9.12 -8.61 6.80
CA TRP A 84 8.13 -7.81 7.52
C TRP A 84 6.91 -8.63 7.89
N ILE A 85 6.49 -9.58 7.05
CA ILE A 85 5.38 -10.51 7.37
C ILE A 85 5.75 -11.37 8.58
N LYS A 86 6.99 -11.90 8.62
CA LYS A 86 7.48 -12.69 9.76
C LYS A 86 7.51 -11.86 11.05
N VAL A 87 7.73 -10.54 10.95
CA VAL A 87 7.65 -9.63 12.11
C VAL A 87 6.20 -9.47 12.57
N VAL A 88 5.24 -9.30 11.66
CA VAL A 88 3.81 -9.24 11.99
C VAL A 88 3.39 -10.49 12.75
N ASP A 89 3.74 -11.68 12.26
CA ASP A 89 3.41 -12.96 12.91
C ASP A 89 3.96 -13.01 14.34
N LYS A 90 5.24 -12.69 14.54
CA LYS A 90 5.86 -12.66 15.88
C LYS A 90 5.23 -11.63 16.81
N VAL A 91 4.90 -10.46 16.29
CA VAL A 91 4.28 -9.39 17.10
C VAL A 91 2.87 -9.77 17.52
N SER A 92 2.13 -10.55 16.72
CA SER A 92 0.79 -11.01 17.07
C SER A 92 0.74 -11.86 18.35
N GLU A 93 1.87 -12.49 18.72
CA GLU A 93 2.01 -13.30 19.93
C GLU A 93 2.41 -12.48 21.17
N VAL A 94 2.82 -11.22 20.98
CA VAL A 94 3.33 -10.36 22.06
C VAL A 94 2.18 -9.72 22.83
N LYS A 95 2.10 -10.03 24.12
CA LYS A 95 1.25 -9.29 25.08
C LYS A 95 2.05 -8.16 25.71
N GLY A 96 2.17 -7.02 25.01
CA GLY A 96 2.97 -5.90 25.49
C GLY A 96 3.13 -4.75 24.50
N THR A 97 4.17 -3.95 24.72
CA THR A 97 4.53 -2.81 23.86
C THR A 97 5.65 -3.22 22.90
N VAL A 98 5.48 -2.91 21.62
CA VAL A 98 6.51 -3.11 20.58
C VAL A 98 7.10 -1.77 20.17
N LEU A 99 8.43 -1.69 20.16
CA LEU A 99 9.18 -0.51 19.75
C LEU A 99 9.89 -0.77 18.42
N VAL A 100 9.63 0.07 17.41
CA VAL A 100 10.26 -0.02 16.08
C VAL A 100 11.31 1.08 15.94
N ILE A 101 12.59 0.70 15.82
CA ILE A 101 13.76 1.61 15.77
C ILE A 101 14.53 1.42 14.46
N GLY A 102 15.15 2.49 13.98
CA GLY A 102 15.98 2.50 12.77
C GLY A 102 16.23 3.92 12.25
N ALA A 103 17.14 4.05 11.28
CA ALA A 103 17.54 5.33 10.70
C ALA A 103 16.36 6.09 10.04
N VAL A 104 16.58 7.36 9.68
CA VAL A 104 15.56 8.17 9.00
C VAL A 104 15.18 7.51 7.66
N ASP A 105 13.89 7.53 7.34
CA ASP A 105 13.32 7.05 6.07
C ASP A 105 13.53 5.58 5.67
N VAL A 106 13.84 4.69 6.63
CA VAL A 106 13.97 3.24 6.37
C VAL A 106 12.63 2.46 6.38
N GLY A 107 11.49 3.14 6.29
CA GLY A 107 10.17 2.49 6.27
C GLY A 107 9.53 2.17 7.63
N LYS A 108 10.05 2.68 8.74
CA LYS A 108 9.50 2.42 10.10
C LYS A 108 8.01 2.68 10.22
N SER A 109 7.54 3.83 9.74
CA SER A 109 6.11 4.18 9.78
C SER A 109 5.26 3.25 8.92
N THR A 110 5.80 2.79 7.79
CA THR A 110 5.14 1.81 6.92
C THR A 110 5.02 0.46 7.61
N LEU A 111 6.09 -0.03 8.25
CA LEU A 111 6.06 -1.27 9.04
C LEU A 111 5.08 -1.17 10.22
N CYS A 112 5.09 -0.06 10.97
CA CYS A 112 4.13 0.14 12.06
C CYS A 112 2.68 0.12 11.55
N THR A 113 2.42 0.71 10.38
CA THR A 113 1.08 0.72 9.77
C THR A 113 0.66 -0.70 9.36
N LEU A 114 1.56 -1.45 8.71
CA LEU A 114 1.32 -2.84 8.35
C LEU A 114 1.01 -3.71 9.58
N ILE A 115 1.80 -3.58 10.65
CA ILE A 115 1.59 -4.32 11.89
C ILE A 115 0.22 -3.93 12.48
N ALA A 116 -0.05 -2.65 12.68
CA ALA A 116 -1.28 -2.19 13.31
C ALA A 116 -2.53 -2.67 12.54
N ASN A 117 -2.53 -2.53 11.21
CA ASN A 117 -3.65 -2.97 10.39
C ASN A 117 -3.81 -4.50 10.40
N SER A 118 -2.70 -5.24 10.29
CA SER A 118 -2.74 -6.72 10.27
C SER A 118 -3.26 -7.31 11.58
N LEU A 119 -3.04 -6.65 12.71
CA LEU A 119 -3.50 -7.12 14.03
C LEU A 119 -4.95 -6.71 14.36
N LEU A 120 -5.52 -5.75 13.62
CA LEU A 120 -6.89 -5.27 13.81
C LEU A 120 -7.88 -5.86 12.79
N SER A 121 -7.37 -6.49 11.73
CA SER A 121 -8.16 -7.10 10.65
C SER A 121 -8.58 -8.53 11.00
#